data_AF-A0A662ITU7-F1
#
_entry.id   AF-A0A662ITU7-F1
#
_cell.length_a   1.000
_cell.length_b   1.000
_cell.length_c   1.000
_cell.angle_alpha   90.00
_cell.angle_beta   90.00
_cell.angle_gamma   90.00
#
_symmetry.space_group_name_H-M   'P 1'
#
loop_
_entity.id
_entity.type
_entity.pdbx_description
1 polymer ?
#
loop_
_entity_poly.entity_id
_entity_poly.type
_entity_poly.pdbx_seq_one_letter_code
_entity_poly.pdbx_strand_id
1 'polypeptide(L)'
;MYVDDVEFKLRLLEVRELNFLNKWDRELLKRIVNRALRSKLRAKGYRVRGLVIITGSPIFAHELVNVWPACDVQTLVFSNGYIALAISPRHLIEATMNLWESYGTREEVLKHVRELRGVLVRSIVNSLTYRVVDVLNVSVNEPLKQLGGMSLVKLYSDYTLDPLEPVVVVNRGGVLDYYPPSLLIRIYNLQELKRMGLSREVYRRIKLSLMEWPRRASAIVKDINPLDVEGLVIEFSEEPVVSELLWER
;
A
#
# COMPACT_ATOMS: atom_id res chain seq x y z
N MET A 1 1.65 24.28 15.60
CA MET A 1 2.12 22.97 15.10
C MET A 1 3.54 23.16 14.63
N TYR A 2 4.48 22.32 15.04
CA TYR A 2 5.87 22.42 14.57
C TYR A 2 6.10 21.43 13.42
N VAL A 3 6.80 21.88 12.37
CA VAL A 3 7.34 21.03 11.30
C VAL A 3 8.77 21.49 11.08
N ASP A 4 9.76 20.60 11.25
CA ASP A 4 11.19 20.88 11.14
C ASP A 4 11.63 22.14 11.91
N ASP A 5 11.28 22.21 13.20
CA ASP A 5 11.56 23.33 14.12
C ASP A 5 10.91 24.69 13.76
N VAL A 6 10.05 24.72 12.75
CA VAL A 6 9.28 25.92 12.37
C VAL A 6 7.89 25.87 13.03
N GLU A 7 7.55 26.90 13.80
CA GLU A 7 6.22 27.05 14.40
C GLU A 7 5.20 27.54 13.36
N PHE A 8 4.24 26.68 13.03
CA PHE A 8 3.06 27.02 12.25
C PHE A 8 1.89 27.38 13.17
N LYS A 9 1.35 28.59 12.99
CA LYS A 9 0.11 29.05 13.63
C LYS A 9 -1.02 29.02 12.61
N LEU A 10 -2.06 28.24 12.89
CA LEU A 10 -3.30 28.28 12.13
C LEU A 10 -4.18 29.37 12.72
N ARG A 11 -4.70 30.25 11.86
CA ARG A 11 -5.70 31.26 12.23
C ARG A 11 -6.97 30.97 11.44
N LEU A 12 -8.10 30.92 12.12
CA LEU A 12 -9.40 30.89 11.45
C LEU A 12 -9.61 32.25 10.80
N LEU A 13 -9.61 32.27 9.46
CA LEU A 13 -9.84 33.50 8.69
C LEU A 13 -11.33 33.73 8.46
N GLU A 14 -12.05 32.68 8.07
CA GLU A 14 -13.47 32.75 7.76
C GLU A 14 -14.15 31.41 8.02
N VAL A 15 -15.47 31.46 8.22
CA VAL A 15 -16.36 30.30 8.19
C VAL A 15 -17.23 30.46 6.95
N ARG A 16 -17.24 29.43 6.11
CA ARG A 16 -18.00 29.43 4.86
C ARG A 16 -18.82 28.15 4.76
N GLU A 17 -20.07 28.28 4.34
CA GLU A 17 -20.89 27.14 3.96
C GLU A 17 -20.35 26.47 2.68
N LEU A 18 -20.46 25.15 2.62
CA LEU A 18 -20.04 24.39 1.44
C LEU A 18 -21.16 24.41 0.39
N ASN A 19 -20.84 24.79 -0.85
CA ASN A 19 -21.76 24.71 -1.97
C ASN A 19 -21.48 23.43 -2.75
N PHE A 20 -22.33 22.41 -2.59
CA PHE A 20 -22.15 21.14 -3.27
C PHE A 20 -22.39 21.17 -4.78
N LEU A 21 -22.87 22.26 -5.39
CA LEU A 21 -22.78 22.42 -6.84
C LEU A 21 -21.32 22.59 -7.29
N ASN A 22 -20.46 23.16 -6.43
CA ASN A 22 -19.03 23.28 -6.67
C ASN A 22 -18.31 21.94 -6.43
N LYS A 23 -17.55 21.48 -7.44
CA LYS A 23 -16.75 20.25 -7.36
C LYS A 23 -15.70 20.28 -6.25
N TRP A 24 -15.07 21.43 -6.01
CA TRP A 24 -13.99 21.55 -5.02
C TRP A 24 -14.51 21.39 -3.60
N ASP A 25 -15.69 21.92 -3.31
CA ASP A 25 -16.35 21.77 -2.01
C ASP A 25 -16.73 20.31 -1.75
N ARG A 26 -17.21 19.60 -2.79
CA ARG A 26 -17.47 18.15 -2.72
C ARG A 26 -16.19 17.34 -2.48
N GLU A 27 -15.10 17.65 -3.17
CA GLU A 27 -13.81 16.96 -2.96
C GLU A 27 -13.21 17.28 -1.59
N LEU A 28 -13.41 18.49 -1.06
CA LEU A 28 -13.03 18.85 0.30
C LEU A 28 -13.81 18.01 1.32
N LEU A 29 -15.14 17.98 1.24
CA LEU A 29 -15.97 17.18 2.14
C LEU A 29 -15.60 15.69 2.05
N LYS A 30 -15.44 15.16 0.83
CA LYS A 30 -14.98 13.79 0.60
C LYS A 30 -13.66 13.48 1.31
N ARG A 31 -12.69 14.41 1.34
CA ARG A 31 -11.42 14.22 2.07
C ARG A 31 -11.63 14.17 3.58
N ILE A 32 -12.53 15.01 4.11
CA ILE A 32 -12.88 15.05 5.53
C ILE A 32 -13.57 13.73 5.93
N VAL A 33 -14.59 13.30 5.18
CA VAL A 33 -15.30 12.02 5.40
C VAL A 33 -14.34 10.84 5.28
N ASN A 34 -13.48 10.80 4.26
CA ASN A 34 -12.46 9.75 4.12
C ASN A 34 -11.45 9.73 5.27
N ARG A 35 -11.16 10.87 5.91
CA ARG A 35 -10.32 10.90 7.11
C ARG A 35 -11.05 10.26 8.30
N ALA A 36 -12.30 10.67 8.57
CA ALA A 36 -13.11 10.11 9.64
C ALA A 36 -13.31 8.60 9.48
N LEU A 37 -13.65 8.16 8.27
CA LEU A 37 -13.81 6.75 7.89
C LEU A 37 -12.57 5.93 8.24
N ARG A 38 -11.38 6.38 7.82
CA ARG A 38 -10.11 5.70 8.10
C ARG A 38 -9.82 5.63 9.60
N SER A 39 -10.08 6.70 10.33
CA SER A 39 -9.89 6.73 11.80
C SER A 39 -10.82 5.72 12.48
N LYS A 40 -12.11 5.69 12.10
CA LYS A 40 -13.08 4.76 12.67
C LYS A 40 -12.73 3.30 12.40
N LEU A 41 -12.37 2.98 11.17
CA LEU A 41 -11.96 1.61 10.80
C LEU A 41 -10.68 1.19 11.53
N ARG A 42 -9.70 2.07 11.70
CA ARG A 42 -8.51 1.74 12.51
C ARG A 42 -8.87 1.49 13.97
N ALA A 43 -9.77 2.28 14.54
CA ALA A 43 -10.25 2.08 15.91
C ALA A 43 -10.98 0.73 16.08
N LYS A 44 -11.60 0.22 15.02
CA LYS A 44 -12.18 -1.13 14.96
C LYS A 44 -11.15 -2.26 14.73
N GLY A 45 -9.87 -1.93 14.62
CA GLY A 45 -8.79 -2.92 14.47
C GLY A 45 -8.45 -3.27 13.02
N TYR A 46 -9.07 -2.62 12.02
CA TYR A 46 -8.71 -2.85 10.62
C TYR A 46 -7.33 -2.26 10.29
N ARG A 47 -6.57 -2.97 9.45
CA ARG A 47 -5.36 -2.40 8.83
C ARG A 47 -5.76 -1.58 7.62
N VAL A 48 -5.50 -0.27 7.68
CA VAL A 48 -5.93 0.71 6.67
C VAL A 48 -4.72 1.36 6.00
N ARG A 49 -4.61 1.20 4.67
CA ARG A 49 -3.54 1.78 3.83
C ARG A 49 -4.14 2.65 2.75
N GLY A 50 -4.06 3.97 2.92
CA GLY A 50 -4.81 4.89 2.07
C GLY A 50 -6.31 4.61 2.20
N LEU A 51 -6.95 4.24 1.10
CA LEU A 51 -8.37 3.84 1.03
C LEU A 51 -8.57 2.32 0.95
N VAL A 52 -7.49 1.54 1.06
CA VAL A 52 -7.54 0.08 1.10
C VAL A 52 -7.66 -0.40 2.54
N ILE A 53 -8.57 -1.32 2.79
CA ILE A 53 -8.79 -1.97 4.09
C ILE A 53 -8.46 -3.46 3.95
N ILE A 54 -7.63 -4.00 4.84
CA ILE A 54 -7.38 -5.44 4.93
C ILE A 54 -8.35 -6.04 5.96
N THR A 55 -9.14 -7.02 5.54
CA THR A 55 -10.38 -7.45 6.23
C THR A 55 -10.23 -8.76 7.02
N GLY A 56 -9.02 -9.08 7.48
CA GLY A 56 -8.76 -10.28 8.29
C GLY A 56 -7.38 -10.91 8.04
N SER A 57 -7.29 -12.20 8.36
CA SER A 57 -6.11 -13.05 8.16
C SER A 57 -5.84 -13.36 6.68
N PRO A 58 -4.62 -13.80 6.30
CA PRO A 58 -4.34 -14.18 4.93
C PRO A 58 -5.26 -15.32 4.47
N ILE A 59 -5.82 -15.19 3.26
CA ILE A 59 -6.59 -16.28 2.62
C ILE A 59 -5.66 -17.33 1.99
N PHE A 60 -4.38 -16.98 1.84
CA PHE A 60 -3.31 -17.86 1.41
C PHE A 60 -2.03 -17.39 2.09
N ALA A 61 -1.30 -18.33 2.69
CA ALA A 61 -0.02 -18.09 3.33
C ALA A 61 1.02 -19.04 2.75
N HIS A 62 2.18 -18.50 2.42
CA HIS A 62 3.34 -19.20 1.89
C HIS A 62 4.59 -18.51 2.44
N GLU A 63 5.71 -19.22 2.51
CA GLU A 63 6.98 -18.73 3.07
C GLU A 63 7.36 -17.33 2.55
N LEU A 64 7.25 -17.12 1.24
CA LEU A 64 7.62 -15.86 0.56
C LEU A 64 6.47 -14.85 0.39
N VAL A 65 5.21 -15.26 0.51
CA VAL A 65 4.08 -14.44 0.09
C VAL A 65 2.79 -14.76 0.84
N ASN A 66 2.10 -13.70 1.26
CA ASN A 66 0.75 -13.76 1.80
C ASN A 66 -0.23 -13.10 0.83
N VAL A 67 -1.42 -13.69 0.69
CA VAL A 67 -2.54 -13.08 -0.02
C VAL A 67 -3.60 -12.69 1.00
N TRP A 68 -3.86 -11.39 1.08
CA TRP A 68 -4.77 -10.82 2.05
C TRP A 68 -6.11 -10.48 1.41
N PRO A 69 -7.24 -10.80 2.07
CA PRO A 69 -8.53 -10.27 1.67
C PRO A 69 -8.56 -8.77 2.01
N ALA A 70 -8.93 -7.96 1.03
CA ALA A 70 -8.97 -6.52 1.18
C ALA A 70 -10.18 -5.93 0.46
N CYS A 71 -10.39 -4.64 0.62
CA CYS A 71 -11.31 -3.88 -0.20
C CYS A 71 -10.83 -2.44 -0.37
N ASP A 72 -11.20 -1.86 -1.51
CA ASP A 72 -11.11 -0.43 -1.72
C ASP A 72 -12.40 0.22 -1.21
N VAL A 73 -12.26 1.31 -0.47
CA VAL A 73 -13.41 2.09 0.01
C VAL A 73 -13.32 3.52 -0.48
N GLN A 74 -14.38 3.98 -1.13
CA GLN A 74 -14.42 5.31 -1.70
C GLN A 74 -15.71 6.03 -1.32
N THR A 75 -15.55 7.21 -0.75
CA THR A 75 -16.67 8.14 -0.54
C THR A 75 -16.95 8.92 -1.82
N LEU A 76 -18.23 9.03 -2.18
CA LEU A 76 -18.77 9.87 -3.23
C LEU A 76 -19.68 10.93 -2.60
N VAL A 77 -19.53 12.18 -3.01
CA VAL A 77 -20.39 13.29 -2.58
C VAL A 77 -21.08 13.82 -3.82
N PHE A 78 -22.40 13.83 -3.80
CA PHE A 78 -23.23 14.28 -4.92
C PHE A 78 -23.56 15.78 -4.80
N SER A 79 -24.01 16.37 -5.91
CA SER A 79 -24.34 17.80 -5.98
C SER A 79 -25.56 18.18 -5.13
N ASN A 80 -26.44 17.21 -4.87
CA ASN A 80 -27.59 17.34 -3.98
C ASN A 80 -27.25 17.06 -2.49
N GLY A 81 -25.97 16.90 -2.15
CA GLY A 81 -25.52 16.67 -0.77
C GLY A 81 -25.61 15.24 -0.27
N TYR A 82 -26.11 14.29 -1.07
CA TYR A 82 -26.04 12.88 -0.71
C TYR A 82 -24.59 12.40 -0.69
N ILE A 83 -24.30 11.48 0.24
CA ILE A 83 -22.99 10.84 0.39
C ILE A 83 -23.20 9.34 0.18
N ALA A 84 -22.46 8.76 -0.76
CA ALA A 84 -22.44 7.32 -0.98
C ALA A 84 -21.08 6.73 -0.62
N LEU A 85 -21.12 5.48 -0.19
CA LEU A 85 -19.94 4.68 0.10
C LEU A 85 -19.85 3.54 -0.92
N ALA A 86 -18.84 3.57 -1.76
CA ALA A 86 -18.50 2.46 -2.63
C ALA A 86 -17.49 1.56 -1.91
N ILE A 87 -17.78 0.26 -1.84
CA ILE A 87 -16.89 -0.75 -1.27
C ILE A 87 -16.67 -1.83 -2.33
N SER A 88 -15.43 -2.01 -2.77
CA SER A 88 -15.09 -2.95 -3.84
C SER A 88 -14.11 -4.02 -3.33
N PRO A 89 -14.36 -5.31 -3.57
CA PRO A 89 -13.47 -6.36 -3.09
C PRO A 89 -12.13 -6.29 -3.82
N ARG A 90 -11.05 -6.54 -3.07
CA ARG A 90 -9.69 -6.58 -3.59
C ARG A 90 -8.89 -7.67 -2.88
N HIS A 91 -7.77 -8.05 -3.47
CA HIS A 91 -6.78 -8.89 -2.81
C HIS A 91 -5.42 -8.22 -2.89
N LEU A 92 -4.68 -8.27 -1.79
CA LEU A 92 -3.31 -7.77 -1.73
C LEU A 92 -2.36 -8.96 -1.68
N ILE A 93 -1.36 -8.94 -2.54
CA ILE A 93 -0.27 -9.90 -2.54
C ILE A 93 0.91 -9.17 -1.89
N GLU A 94 1.37 -9.68 -0.75
CA GLU A 94 2.44 -9.06 0.03
C GLU A 94 3.55 -10.06 0.26
N ALA A 95 4.79 -9.65 -0.01
CA ALA A 95 5.95 -10.40 0.44
C ALA A 95 5.95 -10.47 1.97
N THR A 96 6.38 -11.61 2.49
CA THR A 96 6.56 -11.86 3.93
C THR A 96 7.90 -11.34 4.44
N MET A 97 8.86 -11.14 3.55
CA MET A 97 10.26 -10.82 3.83
C MET A 97 10.78 -9.73 2.89
N ASN A 98 11.84 -9.04 3.30
CA ASN A 98 12.63 -8.21 2.38
C ASN A 98 13.53 -9.07 1.47
N LEU A 99 14.20 -8.46 0.49
CA LEU A 99 15.06 -9.22 -0.42
C LEU A 99 16.20 -9.91 0.31
N TRP A 100 16.85 -9.26 1.28
CA TRP A 100 17.97 -9.85 2.00
C TRP A 100 17.56 -11.12 2.74
N GLU A 101 16.48 -11.04 3.51
CA GLU A 101 15.87 -12.15 4.24
C GLU A 101 15.45 -13.31 3.33
N SER A 102 14.99 -13.01 2.11
CA SER A 102 14.53 -14.03 1.16
C SER A 102 15.66 -14.90 0.61
N TYR A 103 16.89 -14.39 0.57
CA TYR A 103 18.06 -15.13 0.06
C TYR A 103 19.05 -15.53 1.17
N GLY A 104 19.04 -14.82 2.30
CA GLY A 104 19.82 -15.12 3.51
C GLY A 104 21.31 -14.75 3.44
N THR A 105 21.97 -14.87 2.29
CA THR A 105 23.41 -14.57 2.15
C THR A 105 23.74 -13.79 0.88
N ARG A 106 24.90 -13.13 0.88
CA ARG A 106 25.44 -12.39 -0.28
C ARG A 106 25.63 -13.33 -1.47
N GLU A 107 26.16 -14.52 -1.23
CA GLU A 107 26.41 -15.52 -2.27
C GLU A 107 25.11 -15.94 -2.95
N GLU A 108 24.04 -16.16 -2.19
CA GLU A 108 22.74 -16.54 -2.75
C GLU A 108 22.09 -15.41 -3.55
N VAL A 109 22.15 -14.17 -3.07
CA VAL A 109 21.68 -13.00 -3.84
C VAL A 109 22.43 -12.90 -5.18
N LEU A 110 23.76 -13.07 -5.15
CA LEU A 110 24.61 -12.97 -6.35
C LEU A 110 24.40 -14.14 -7.33
N LYS A 111 24.10 -15.36 -6.85
CA LYS A 111 23.73 -16.48 -7.73
C LYS A 111 22.42 -16.21 -8.48
N HIS A 112 21.50 -15.47 -7.87
CA HIS A 112 20.17 -15.18 -8.42
C HIS A 112 20.05 -13.82 -9.14
N VAL A 113 21.17 -13.13 -9.44
CA VAL A 113 21.15 -11.84 -10.16
C VAL A 113 20.28 -11.90 -11.42
N ARG A 114 20.41 -12.96 -12.24
CA ARG A 114 19.64 -13.09 -13.49
C ARG A 114 18.13 -13.15 -13.26
N GLU A 115 17.69 -13.76 -12.17
CA GLU A 115 16.28 -13.82 -11.80
C GLU A 115 15.80 -12.46 -11.26
N LEU A 116 16.63 -11.81 -10.44
CA LEU A 116 16.33 -10.52 -9.83
C LEU A 116 16.19 -9.40 -10.86
N ARG A 117 16.92 -9.47 -11.98
CA ARG A 117 16.81 -8.48 -13.05
C ARG A 117 15.37 -8.40 -13.59
N GLY A 118 14.82 -7.19 -13.55
CA GLY A 118 13.47 -6.91 -14.01
C GLY A 118 12.38 -7.11 -12.96
N VAL A 119 12.71 -7.64 -11.76
CA VAL A 119 11.77 -7.77 -10.64
C VAL A 119 11.36 -6.38 -10.14
N LEU A 120 10.09 -6.25 -9.77
CA LEU A 120 9.58 -5.04 -9.13
C LEU A 120 9.81 -5.12 -7.63
N VAL A 121 10.31 -4.04 -7.07
CA VAL A 121 10.56 -3.90 -5.63
C VAL A 121 9.98 -2.60 -5.13
N ARG A 122 9.62 -2.55 -3.86
CA ARG A 122 9.23 -1.34 -3.15
C ARG A 122 10.27 -1.05 -2.08
N SER A 123 10.77 0.18 -2.06
CA SER A 123 11.66 0.64 -0.99
C SER A 123 10.87 0.86 0.30
N ILE A 124 11.42 0.42 1.43
CA ILE A 124 10.86 0.74 2.75
C ILE A 124 11.14 2.20 3.16
N VAL A 125 12.14 2.83 2.55
CA VAL A 125 12.59 4.19 2.88
C VAL A 125 11.57 5.23 2.42
N ASN A 126 11.15 5.13 1.16
CA ASN A 126 10.29 6.13 0.53
C ASN A 126 8.98 5.57 -0.04
N SER A 127 8.71 4.28 0.18
CA SER A 127 7.53 3.56 -0.36
C SER A 127 7.41 3.57 -1.90
N LEU A 128 8.44 4.03 -2.62
CA LEU A 128 8.42 4.07 -4.08
C LEU A 128 8.71 2.68 -4.64
N THR A 129 8.08 2.41 -5.78
CA THR A 129 8.33 1.21 -6.59
C THR A 129 9.45 1.46 -7.58
N TYR A 130 10.33 0.47 -7.72
CA TYR A 130 11.45 0.42 -8.63
C TYR A 130 11.49 -0.92 -9.37
N ARG A 131 12.27 -0.97 -10.44
CA ARG A 131 12.65 -2.20 -11.12
C ARG A 131 14.12 -2.49 -10.87
N VAL A 132 14.46 -3.71 -10.43
CA VAL A 132 15.85 -4.13 -10.25
C VAL A 132 16.55 -4.22 -11.61
N VAL A 133 17.71 -3.59 -11.72
CA VAL A 133 18.54 -3.57 -12.93
C VAL A 133 19.74 -4.50 -12.77
N ASP A 134 20.37 -4.50 -11.61
CA ASP A 134 21.50 -5.37 -11.33
C ASP A 134 21.74 -5.56 -9.83
N VAL A 135 22.64 -6.46 -9.49
CA VAL A 135 23.22 -6.56 -8.14
C VAL A 135 24.74 -6.51 -8.27
N LEU A 136 25.35 -5.52 -7.64
CA LEU A 136 26.80 -5.35 -7.63
C LEU A 136 27.42 -6.27 -6.59
N ASN A 137 28.51 -6.93 -6.95
CA ASN A 137 29.34 -7.69 -6.00
C ASN A 137 30.25 -6.74 -5.20
N VAL A 138 29.64 -5.76 -4.52
CA VAL A 138 30.28 -4.77 -3.66
C VAL A 138 29.44 -4.70 -2.39
N SER A 139 30.09 -4.67 -1.22
CA SER A 139 29.37 -4.54 0.06
C SER A 139 28.77 -3.14 0.22
N VAL A 140 27.64 -3.05 0.93
CA VAL A 140 27.03 -1.78 1.35
C VAL A 140 27.93 -0.87 2.20
N ASN A 141 28.98 -1.43 2.82
CA ASN A 141 30.00 -0.67 3.56
C ASN A 141 31.05 -0.01 2.67
N GLU A 142 31.25 -0.55 1.47
CA GLU A 142 32.26 -0.05 0.55
C GLU A 142 31.78 1.26 -0.10
N PRO A 143 32.68 2.23 -0.33
CA PRO A 143 32.34 3.50 -0.96
C PRO A 143 31.98 3.29 -2.44
N LEU A 144 30.87 3.86 -2.89
CA LEU A 144 30.42 3.78 -4.29
C LEU A 144 30.80 5.04 -5.05
N LYS A 145 31.46 4.88 -6.20
CA LYS A 145 31.83 5.99 -7.10
C LYS A 145 30.60 6.80 -7.55
N GLN A 146 29.49 6.10 -7.78
CA GLN A 146 28.22 6.67 -8.23
C GLN A 146 27.55 7.54 -7.15
N LEU A 147 27.94 7.39 -5.89
CA LEU A 147 27.49 8.20 -4.76
C LEU A 147 28.58 9.16 -4.26
N GLY A 148 29.51 9.55 -5.13
CA GLY A 148 30.61 10.45 -4.77
C GLY A 148 31.57 9.88 -3.72
N GLY A 149 31.69 8.55 -3.65
CA GLY A 149 32.52 7.86 -2.65
C GLY A 149 31.81 7.61 -1.31
N MET A 150 30.50 7.87 -1.21
CA MET A 150 29.70 7.50 -0.04
C MET A 150 29.34 6.01 -0.06
N SER A 151 29.35 5.37 1.11
CA SER A 151 28.82 4.01 1.29
C SER A 151 27.32 4.03 1.59
N LEU A 152 26.63 2.92 1.33
CA LEU A 152 25.19 2.83 1.61
C LEU A 152 24.88 2.82 3.10
N VAL A 153 25.77 2.29 3.94
CA VAL A 153 25.62 2.40 5.40
C VAL A 153 25.64 3.86 5.88
N LYS A 154 26.43 4.71 5.24
CA LYS A 154 26.42 6.15 5.56
C LYS A 154 25.16 6.84 5.02
N LEU A 155 24.71 6.47 3.81
CA LEU A 155 23.53 7.06 3.18
C LEU A 155 22.23 6.70 3.93
N TYR A 156 22.12 5.48 4.43
CA TYR A 156 20.96 4.96 5.15
C TYR A 156 21.27 4.75 6.64
N SER A 157 21.94 5.71 7.27
CA SER A 157 22.39 5.62 8.67
C SER A 157 21.27 5.42 9.68
N ASP A 158 20.03 5.77 9.32
CA ASP A 158 18.83 5.60 10.16
C ASP A 158 18.34 4.14 10.20
N TYR A 159 18.97 3.25 9.41
CA TYR A 159 18.60 1.84 9.30
C TYR A 159 19.76 0.94 9.72
N THR A 160 19.44 -0.14 10.44
CA THR A 160 20.40 -1.19 10.76
C THR A 160 20.58 -2.10 9.55
N LEU A 161 21.74 -2.02 8.91
CA LEU A 161 22.08 -2.82 7.74
C LEU A 161 23.10 -3.89 8.10
N ASP A 162 23.03 -5.05 7.44
CA ASP A 162 24.09 -6.04 7.53
C ASP A 162 25.27 -5.58 6.63
N PRO A 163 26.48 -5.38 7.21
CA PRO A 163 27.71 -5.04 6.48
C PRO A 163 27.99 -5.88 5.24
N LEU A 164 27.56 -7.13 5.21
CA LEU A 164 27.84 -8.08 4.12
C LEU A 164 26.84 -7.99 2.98
N GLU A 165 25.77 -7.22 3.13
CA GLU A 165 24.78 -7.03 2.07
C GLU A 165 25.46 -6.54 0.78
N PRO A 166 25.10 -7.11 -0.39
CA PRO A 166 25.49 -6.55 -1.67
C PRO A 166 24.69 -5.29 -1.99
N VAL A 167 25.13 -4.54 -3.00
CA VAL A 167 24.40 -3.36 -3.48
C VAL A 167 23.43 -3.76 -4.61
N VAL A 168 22.14 -3.49 -4.43
CA VAL A 168 21.12 -3.66 -5.49
C VAL A 168 20.97 -2.35 -6.25
N VAL A 169 21.09 -2.42 -7.57
CA VAL A 169 20.86 -1.29 -8.47
C VAL A 169 19.42 -1.35 -8.95
N VAL A 170 18.69 -0.26 -8.78
CA VAL A 170 17.28 -0.16 -9.16
C VAL A 170 17.04 1.02 -10.08
N ASN A 171 15.99 0.97 -10.88
CA ASN A 171 15.61 2.01 -11.83
C ASN A 171 14.16 2.45 -11.63
N ARG A 172 13.95 3.76 -11.68
CA ARG A 172 12.63 4.39 -11.78
C ARG A 172 12.71 5.56 -12.76
N GLY A 173 11.96 5.47 -13.87
CA GLY A 173 11.86 6.55 -14.85
C GLY A 173 13.17 6.91 -15.56
N GLY A 174 14.13 5.97 -15.64
CA GLY A 174 15.44 6.20 -16.25
C GLY A 174 16.52 6.64 -15.25
N VAL A 175 16.16 6.90 -13.99
CA VAL A 175 17.09 7.24 -12.92
C VAL A 175 17.48 5.97 -12.17
N LEU A 176 18.79 5.78 -11.98
CA LEU A 176 19.36 4.68 -11.22
C LEU A 176 19.56 5.10 -9.76
N ASP A 177 19.11 4.23 -8.85
CA ASP A 177 19.34 4.34 -7.41
C ASP A 177 20.01 3.06 -6.88
N TYR A 178 20.61 3.17 -5.69
CA TYR A 178 21.37 2.10 -5.04
C TYR A 178 20.79 1.83 -3.66
N TYR A 179 20.48 0.56 -3.39
CA TYR A 179 19.83 0.14 -2.16
C TYR A 179 20.50 -1.12 -1.58
N PRO A 180 20.56 -1.24 -0.24
CA PRO A 180 20.69 -2.53 0.42
C PRO A 180 19.44 -3.39 0.14
N PRO A 181 19.59 -4.70 -0.12
CA PRO A 181 18.45 -5.61 -0.30
C PRO A 181 17.53 -5.67 0.91
N SER A 182 18.01 -5.44 2.14
CA SER A 182 17.14 -5.38 3.34
C SER A 182 16.13 -4.24 3.30
N LEU A 183 16.42 -3.17 2.55
CA LEU A 183 15.52 -2.03 2.38
C LEU A 183 14.54 -2.18 1.20
N LEU A 184 14.53 -3.34 0.53
CA LEU A 184 13.72 -3.61 -0.64
C LEU A 184 12.76 -4.78 -0.40
N ILE A 185 11.47 -4.54 -0.62
CA ILE A 185 10.42 -5.57 -0.56
C ILE A 185 10.04 -5.96 -1.97
N ARG A 186 10.12 -7.25 -2.31
CA ARG A 186 9.67 -7.77 -3.61
C ARG A 186 8.17 -7.57 -3.80
N ILE A 187 7.77 -7.10 -4.98
CA ILE A 187 6.37 -6.99 -5.37
C ILE A 187 6.04 -8.20 -6.23
N TYR A 188 5.25 -9.12 -5.69
CA TYR A 188 4.77 -10.28 -6.43
C TYR A 188 3.51 -9.96 -7.21
N ASN A 189 3.53 -10.22 -8.52
CA ASN A 189 2.33 -10.22 -9.35
C ASN A 189 1.84 -11.64 -9.66
N LEU A 190 0.67 -11.77 -10.30
CA LEU A 190 0.09 -13.07 -10.65
C LEU A 190 0.95 -13.89 -11.61
N GLN A 191 1.78 -13.25 -12.45
CA GLN A 191 2.71 -13.97 -13.33
C GLN A 191 3.87 -14.57 -12.54
N GLU A 192 4.38 -13.87 -11.53
CA GLU A 192 5.39 -14.42 -10.61
C GLU A 192 4.84 -15.58 -9.80
N LEU A 193 3.64 -15.43 -9.23
CA LEU A 193 2.95 -16.53 -8.56
C LEU A 193 2.73 -17.73 -9.49
N LYS A 194 2.56 -17.51 -10.79
CA LYS A 194 2.49 -18.60 -11.78
C LYS A 194 3.83 -19.28 -11.97
N ARG A 195 4.94 -18.54 -12.06
CA ARG A 195 6.30 -19.11 -12.14
C ARG A 195 6.66 -19.93 -10.90
N MET A 196 6.15 -19.53 -9.73
CA MET A 196 6.32 -20.25 -8.46
C MET A 196 5.38 -21.46 -8.32
N GLY A 197 4.49 -21.72 -9.28
CA GLY A 197 3.50 -22.80 -9.17
C GLY A 197 2.34 -22.53 -8.19
N LEU A 198 2.28 -21.35 -7.57
CA LEU A 198 1.29 -21.01 -6.53
C LEU A 198 -0.03 -20.46 -7.10
N SER A 199 -0.01 -19.96 -8.34
CA SER A 199 -1.14 -19.22 -8.92
C SER A 199 -2.48 -19.95 -8.84
N ARG A 200 -2.53 -21.27 -9.12
CA ARG A 200 -3.78 -22.04 -9.12
C ARG A 200 -4.46 -22.04 -7.74
N GLU A 201 -3.68 -22.25 -6.69
CA GLU A 201 -4.20 -22.25 -5.32
C GLU A 201 -4.61 -20.85 -4.90
N VAL A 202 -3.81 -19.84 -5.23
CA VAL A 202 -4.14 -18.43 -4.96
C VAL A 202 -5.46 -18.03 -5.61
N TYR A 203 -5.67 -18.35 -6.89
CA TYR A 203 -6.93 -18.08 -7.58
C TYR A 203 -8.12 -18.79 -6.93
N ARG A 204 -7.95 -20.04 -6.51
CA ARG A 204 -9.00 -20.79 -5.79
C ARG A 204 -9.38 -20.08 -4.49
N ARG A 205 -8.39 -19.66 -3.69
CA ARG A 205 -8.62 -18.94 -2.43
C ARG A 205 -9.27 -17.58 -2.64
N ILE A 206 -8.85 -16.83 -3.67
CA ILE A 206 -9.49 -15.57 -4.07
C ILE A 206 -10.96 -15.79 -4.43
N LYS A 207 -11.27 -16.82 -5.24
CA LYS A 207 -12.64 -17.11 -5.65
C LYS A 207 -13.54 -17.43 -4.45
N LEU A 208 -13.08 -18.30 -3.54
CA LEU A 208 -13.79 -18.62 -2.30
C LEU A 208 -13.99 -17.37 -1.43
N SER A 209 -12.96 -16.53 -1.33
CA SER A 209 -13.02 -15.27 -0.59
C SER A 209 -14.07 -14.30 -1.15
N LEU A 210 -14.23 -14.25 -2.48
CA LEU A 210 -15.23 -13.40 -3.13
C LEU A 210 -16.67 -13.89 -2.92
N MET A 211 -16.91 -15.19 -2.72
CA MET A 211 -18.27 -15.70 -2.43
C MET A 211 -18.79 -15.16 -1.09
N GLU A 212 -17.91 -14.87 -0.14
CA GLU A 212 -18.27 -14.30 1.15
C GLU A 212 -18.35 -12.76 1.14
N TRP A 213 -18.08 -12.13 -0.01
CA TRP A 213 -17.96 -10.68 -0.11
C TRP A 213 -19.19 -9.91 0.38
N PRO A 214 -20.44 -10.26 0.00
CA PRO A 214 -21.62 -9.51 0.46
C PRO A 214 -21.73 -9.47 1.99
N ARG A 215 -21.42 -10.60 2.66
CA ARG A 215 -21.41 -10.69 4.12
C ARG A 215 -20.34 -9.78 4.73
N ARG A 216 -19.12 -9.76 4.16
CA ARG A 216 -18.03 -8.90 4.64
C ARG A 216 -18.31 -7.43 4.41
N ALA A 217 -18.83 -7.07 3.24
CA ALA A 217 -19.19 -5.70 2.92
C ALA A 217 -20.24 -5.17 3.92
N SER A 218 -21.28 -5.96 4.20
CA SER A 218 -22.29 -5.61 5.22
C SER A 218 -21.67 -5.44 6.61
N ALA A 219 -20.77 -6.34 7.03
CA ALA A 219 -20.07 -6.20 8.30
C ALA A 219 -19.22 -4.91 8.39
N ILE A 220 -18.52 -4.56 7.29
CA ILE A 220 -17.75 -3.32 7.21
C ILE A 220 -18.66 -2.10 7.31
N VAL A 221 -19.80 -2.07 6.61
CA VAL A 221 -20.77 -0.97 6.69
C VAL A 221 -21.30 -0.83 8.12
N LYS A 222 -21.64 -1.93 8.79
CA LYS A 222 -22.04 -1.94 10.21
C LYS A 222 -20.97 -1.36 11.11
N ASP A 223 -19.70 -1.71 10.90
CA ASP A 223 -18.59 -1.15 11.66
C ASP A 223 -18.36 0.35 11.39
N ILE A 224 -18.71 0.83 10.19
CA ILE A 224 -18.64 2.24 9.81
C ILE A 224 -19.82 3.03 10.40
N ASN A 225 -20.99 2.45 10.52
CA ASN A 225 -22.18 3.14 11.03
C ASN A 225 -22.18 3.28 12.57
N PRO A 226 -22.75 4.37 13.10
CA PRO A 226 -22.88 5.68 12.46
C PRO A 226 -21.51 6.37 12.34
N LEU A 227 -21.21 7.03 11.23
CA LEU A 227 -19.94 7.74 11.06
C LEU A 227 -20.08 9.19 11.52
N ASP A 228 -19.38 9.56 12.60
CA ASP A 228 -19.27 10.94 13.07
C ASP A 228 -18.16 11.67 12.29
N VAL A 229 -18.52 12.81 11.70
CA VAL A 229 -17.64 13.70 10.97
C VAL A 229 -17.80 15.12 11.52
N GLU A 230 -17.04 15.45 12.56
CA GLU A 230 -17.04 16.79 13.18
C GLU A 230 -18.45 17.25 13.62
N GLY A 231 -19.25 16.33 14.17
CA GLY A 231 -20.64 16.58 14.59
C GLY A 231 -21.69 16.32 13.53
N LEU A 232 -21.30 16.04 12.28
CA LEU A 232 -22.20 15.49 11.26
C LEU A 232 -22.26 13.96 11.39
N VAL A 233 -23.43 13.43 11.71
CA VAL A 233 -23.65 11.98 11.77
C VAL A 233 -24.12 11.50 10.40
N ILE A 234 -23.33 10.59 9.80
CA ILE A 234 -23.64 9.94 8.53
C ILE A 234 -24.00 8.49 8.79
N GLU A 235 -25.15 8.06 8.28
CA GLU A 235 -25.56 6.65 8.28
C GLU A 235 -25.68 6.15 6.84
N PHE A 236 -24.92 5.09 6.55
CA PHE A 236 -24.99 4.41 5.26
C PHE A 236 -26.04 3.30 5.31
N SER A 237 -26.74 3.04 4.19
CA SER A 237 -27.63 1.89 4.09
C SER A 237 -26.87 0.58 4.32
N GLU A 238 -27.37 -0.28 5.21
CA GLU A 238 -26.82 -1.62 5.44
C GLU A 238 -27.19 -2.61 4.31
N GLU A 239 -28.11 -2.23 3.43
CA GLU A 239 -28.46 -2.94 2.20
C GLU A 239 -27.70 -2.31 1.03
N PRO A 240 -26.49 -2.80 0.69
CA PRO A 240 -25.71 -2.24 -0.40
C PRO A 240 -26.40 -2.56 -1.73
N VAL A 241 -26.60 -1.53 -2.56
CA VAL A 241 -27.00 -1.73 -3.96
C VAL A 241 -25.81 -2.34 -4.70
N VAL A 242 -25.95 -3.59 -5.16
CA VAL A 242 -24.93 -4.24 -5.96
C VAL A 242 -24.97 -3.64 -7.37
N SER A 243 -23.98 -2.80 -7.67
CA SER A 243 -23.74 -2.33 -9.03
C SER A 243 -22.64 -3.18 -9.64
N GLU A 244 -22.96 -3.92 -10.71
CA GLU A 244 -21.92 -4.38 -11.62
C GLU A 244 -21.42 -3.15 -12.40
N LEU A 245 -20.12 -2.88 -12.35
CA LEU A 245 -19.51 -1.94 -13.29
C LEU A 245 -19.62 -2.61 -14.67
N LEU A 246 -20.65 -2.24 -15.43
CA LEU A 246 -20.72 -2.51 -16.85
C LEU A 246 -19.49 -1.82 -17.48
N TRP A 247 -18.47 -2.61 -17.80
CA TRP A 247 -17.41 -2.16 -18.69
C TRP A 247 -18.04 -2.05 -20.08
N GLU A 248 -18.63 -0.91 -20.38
CA GLU A 248 -18.94 -0.55 -21.76
C GLU A 248 -17.60 -0.56 -22.52
N ARG A 249 -17.53 -1.46 -23.51
CA ARG A 249 -16.41 -1.59 -24.45
C ARG A 249 -16.50 -0.51 -25.53
#